data_AF-A0A914NDY0-F1
#
_entry.id   AF-A0A914NDY0-F1
#
_cell.length_a   1.000
_cell.length_b   1.000
_cell.length_c   1.000
_cell.angle_alpha   90.00
_cell.angle_beta   90.00
_cell.angle_gamma   90.00
#
_symmetry.space_group_name_H-M   'P 1'
#
loop_
_entity.id
_entity.type
_entity.pdbx_description
1 polymer ?
#
loop_
_entity_poly.entity_id
_entity_poly.type
_entity_poly.pdbx_seq_one_letter_code
_entity_poly.pdbx_strand_id
1 'polypeptide(L)'
;MNIVGVPGITVNFFLLYVTVKNKKLRGPTNYLLALTAFFEILHQSVHFLFLFLAVSGINFINYSTALIFQLHSIFGLTAAQTAMCSTALDRLLAVLSPMKYDQLKIRPYLFVHTFVAFYSGIWMSINAILFANKYPSIKVTGYMSDLLIMDMHILHLFMMLIKCYNLFTCLDSCLFPSFNK
;
A
#
# COMPACT_ATOMS: atom_id res chain seq x y z
N MET A 1 13.05 -16.86 -5.86
CA MET A 1 12.67 -15.43 -5.67
C MET A 1 12.92 -14.89 -4.25
N ASN A 2 13.37 -15.68 -3.27
CA ASN A 2 13.58 -15.19 -1.89
C ASN A 2 14.81 -14.29 -1.69
N ILE A 3 15.79 -14.34 -2.61
CA ILE A 3 16.97 -13.45 -2.62
C ILE A 3 16.55 -11.98 -2.88
N VAL A 4 15.37 -11.74 -3.47
CA VAL A 4 14.90 -10.38 -3.81
C VAL A 4 14.27 -9.67 -2.61
N GLY A 5 13.76 -10.40 -1.61
CA GLY A 5 13.15 -9.79 -0.41
C GLY A 5 14.16 -9.10 0.51
N VAL A 6 15.36 -9.67 0.63
CA VAL A 6 16.45 -9.14 1.49
C VAL A 6 16.91 -7.73 1.06
N PRO A 7 17.26 -7.46 -0.22
CA PRO A 7 17.63 -6.12 -0.64
C PRO A 7 16.45 -5.16 -0.54
N GLY A 8 15.23 -5.61 -0.84
CA GLY A 8 14.02 -4.80 -0.71
C GLY A 8 13.82 -4.26 0.71
N ILE A 9 13.89 -5.13 1.72
CA ILE A 9 13.70 -4.72 3.12
C ILE A 9 14.84 -3.81 3.57
N THR A 10 16.06 -4.14 3.17
CA THR A 10 17.25 -3.38 3.55
C THR A 10 17.19 -1.94 3.01
N VAL A 11 16.89 -1.77 1.72
CA VAL A 11 16.82 -0.45 1.07
C VAL A 11 15.66 0.38 1.62
N ASN A 12 14.48 -0.23 1.79
CA ASN A 12 13.32 0.47 2.35
C ASN A 12 13.55 0.89 3.81
N PHE A 13 14.26 0.06 4.59
CA PHE A 13 14.65 0.41 5.96
C PHE A 13 15.63 1.58 6.00
N PHE A 14 16.64 1.60 5.14
CA PHE A 14 17.56 2.74 5.03
C PHE A 14 16.84 4.02 4.67
N LEU A 15 15.88 3.96 3.73
CA LEU A 15 15.10 5.12 3.33
C LEU A 15 14.29 5.69 4.50
N LEU A 16 13.64 4.82 5.27
CA LEU A 16 12.87 5.19 6.44
C LEU A 16 13.77 5.80 7.52
N TYR A 17 14.93 5.17 7.78
CA TYR A 17 15.94 5.66 8.72
C TYR A 17 16.45 7.07 8.36
N VAL A 18 16.83 7.29 7.10
CA VAL A 18 17.33 8.59 6.62
C VAL A 18 16.25 9.66 6.73
N THR A 19 15.01 9.34 6.39
CA THR A 19 13.89 10.28 6.44
C THR A 19 13.53 10.68 7.88
N VAL A 20 13.63 9.74 8.83
CA VAL A 20 13.40 10.03 10.26
C VAL A 20 14.53 10.89 10.84
N LYS A 21 15.79 10.55 10.52
CA LYS A 21 16.99 11.20 11.05
C LYS A 21 17.16 12.63 10.54
N ASN A 22 16.94 12.88 9.26
CA ASN A 22 17.18 14.18 8.65
C ASN A 22 15.94 15.09 8.70
N LYS A 23 15.91 16.01 9.68
CA LYS A 23 14.84 17.02 9.81
C LYS A 23 14.69 17.93 8.57
N LYS A 24 15.78 18.16 7.83
CA LYS A 24 15.79 18.97 6.60
C LYS A 24 15.05 18.32 5.42
N LEU A 25 14.86 17.00 5.45
CA LEU A 25 14.15 16.26 4.40
C LEU A 25 12.64 16.06 4.69
N ARG A 26 12.07 16.72 5.70
CA ARG A 26 10.65 16.54 6.10
C ARG A 26 9.65 17.30 5.20
N GLY A 27 9.83 17.19 3.89
CA GLY A 27 8.84 17.66 2.92
C GLY A 27 7.64 16.70 2.82
N PRO A 28 6.51 17.17 2.27
CA PRO A 28 5.30 16.36 2.07
C PRO A 28 5.57 15.07 1.27
N THR A 29 6.27 15.20 0.14
CA THR A 29 6.64 14.07 -0.72
C THR A 29 7.53 13.05 -0.02
N ASN A 30 8.51 13.51 0.76
CA ASN A 30 9.44 12.61 1.47
C ASN A 30 8.74 11.86 2.61
N TYR A 31 7.76 12.49 3.25
CA TYR A 31 6.90 11.81 4.22
C TYR A 31 6.07 10.71 3.56
N LEU A 32 5.42 11.00 2.43
CA LEU A 32 4.65 10.00 1.67
C LEU A 32 5.55 8.85 1.20
N LEU A 33 6.78 9.15 0.79
CA LEU A 33 7.74 8.15 0.35
C LEU A 33 8.21 7.26 1.51
N ALA A 34 8.41 7.82 2.70
CA ALA A 34 8.69 7.04 3.91
C ALA A 34 7.49 6.18 4.34
N LEU A 35 6.26 6.68 4.17
CA LEU A 35 5.04 5.92 4.41
C LEU A 35 4.91 4.74 3.44
N THR A 36 5.18 4.95 2.15
CA THR A 36 5.24 3.85 1.16
C THR A 36 6.31 2.84 1.53
N ALA A 37 7.51 3.27 1.91
CA ALA A 37 8.59 2.37 2.32
C ALA A 37 8.22 1.53 3.56
N PHE A 38 7.49 2.10 4.52
CA PHE A 38 6.97 1.37 5.67
C PHE A 38 6.01 0.24 5.24
N PHE A 39 5.08 0.52 4.33
CA PHE A 39 4.14 -0.48 3.82
C PHE A 39 4.82 -1.55 2.96
N GLU A 40 5.85 -1.20 2.20
CA GLU A 40 6.66 -2.16 1.42
C GLU A 40 7.42 -3.14 2.33
N ILE A 41 7.91 -2.70 3.49
CA ILE A 41 8.52 -3.61 4.48
C ILE A 41 7.48 -4.61 4.99
N LEU A 42 6.27 -4.14 5.31
CA LEU A 42 5.16 -5.01 5.73
C LEU A 42 4.75 -5.98 4.61
N HIS A 43 4.74 -5.54 3.36
CA HIS A 43 4.47 -6.39 2.21
C HIS A 43 5.55 -7.48 2.05
N GLN A 44 6.84 -7.12 2.09
CA GLN A 44 7.95 -8.04 1.83
C GLN A 44 8.11 -9.15 2.88
N SER A 45 7.49 -9.01 4.05
CA SER A 45 7.49 -10.03 5.10
C SER A 45 6.90 -11.39 4.67
N VAL A 46 6.04 -11.44 3.64
CA VAL A 46 5.47 -12.71 3.11
C VAL A 46 6.53 -13.64 2.52
N HIS A 47 7.62 -13.08 2.00
CA HIS A 47 8.69 -13.87 1.41
C HIS A 47 9.40 -14.76 2.43
N PHE A 48 9.41 -14.39 3.71
CA PHE A 48 9.96 -15.22 4.78
C PHE A 48 9.09 -16.45 5.04
N LEU A 49 7.76 -16.30 4.99
CA LEU A 49 6.84 -17.42 5.19
C LEU A 49 6.91 -18.42 4.03
N PHE A 50 6.98 -17.92 2.80
CA PHE A 50 7.18 -18.78 1.64
C PHE A 50 8.50 -19.56 1.75
N LEU A 51 9.58 -18.92 2.20
CA LEU A 51 10.86 -19.59 2.45
C LEU A 51 10.73 -20.69 3.52
N PHE A 52 10.04 -20.41 4.63
CA PHE A 52 9.84 -21.38 5.70
C PHE A 52 9.08 -22.63 5.23
N LEU A 53 8.01 -22.46 4.46
CA LEU A 53 7.24 -23.57 3.88
C LEU A 53 8.08 -24.39 2.90
N ALA A 54 8.84 -23.73 2.03
CA ALA A 54 9.72 -24.39 1.07
C ALA A 54 10.82 -25.22 1.75
N VAL A 55 11.43 -24.71 2.83
CA VAL A 55 12.45 -25.43 3.60
C VAL A 55 11.86 -26.60 4.40
N SER A 56 10.63 -26.45 4.91
CA SER A 56 9.96 -27.48 5.70
C SER A 56 9.47 -28.67 4.86
N GLY A 57 9.45 -28.55 3.52
CA GLY A 57 8.95 -29.58 2.61
C GLY A 57 7.42 -29.72 2.60
N ILE A 58 6.71 -28.87 3.33
CA ILE A 58 5.24 -28.83 3.38
C ILE A 58 4.77 -27.88 2.28
N ASN A 59 4.55 -28.41 1.07
CA ASN A 59 4.20 -27.60 -0.11
C ASN A 59 2.75 -27.08 -0.13
N PHE A 60 1.86 -27.62 0.71
CA PHE A 60 0.46 -27.23 0.74
C PHE A 60 0.01 -26.98 2.17
N ILE A 61 -0.50 -25.77 2.41
CA ILE A 61 -1.10 -25.37 3.67
C ILE A 61 -2.56 -24.96 3.43
N ASN A 62 -3.39 -25.10 4.46
CA ASN A 62 -4.78 -24.65 4.41
C ASN A 62 -4.83 -23.13 4.25
N TYR A 63 -5.78 -22.66 3.43
CA TYR A 63 -5.97 -21.23 3.13
C TYR A 63 -6.09 -20.37 4.40
N SER A 64 -6.90 -20.79 5.38
CA SER A 64 -7.11 -20.01 6.61
C SER A 64 -5.83 -19.81 7.41
N THR A 65 -4.97 -20.82 7.50
CA THR A 65 -3.69 -20.73 8.21
C THR A 65 -2.72 -19.85 7.44
N ALA A 66 -2.62 -20.01 6.12
CA ALA A 66 -1.80 -19.13 5.28
C ALA A 66 -2.25 -17.66 5.38
N LEU A 67 -3.57 -17.41 5.34
CA LEU A 67 -4.12 -16.07 5.40
C LEU A 67 -3.79 -15.36 6.71
N ILE A 68 -3.84 -16.05 7.86
CA ILE A 68 -3.49 -15.43 9.15
C ILE A 68 -2.05 -14.91 9.13
N PHE A 69 -1.11 -15.71 8.61
CA PHE A 69 0.28 -15.29 8.53
C PHE A 69 0.56 -14.31 7.38
N GLN A 70 -0.29 -14.23 6.36
CA GLN A 70 -0.10 -13.31 5.22
C GLN A 70 -0.95 -12.04 5.30
N LEU A 71 -1.84 -11.93 6.29
CA LEU A 71 -2.76 -10.80 6.46
C LEU A 71 -2.02 -9.47 6.54
N HIS A 72 -0.91 -9.42 7.27
CA HIS A 72 -0.08 -8.21 7.38
C HIS A 72 0.54 -7.80 6.04
N SER A 73 0.84 -8.77 5.17
CA SER A 73 1.43 -8.52 3.86
C SER A 73 0.36 -8.08 2.85
N ILE A 74 -0.85 -8.64 2.93
CA ILE A 74 -2.00 -8.20 2.12
C ILE A 74 -2.34 -6.75 2.45
N PHE A 75 -2.36 -6.42 3.75
CA PHE A 75 -2.48 -5.05 4.21
C PHE A 75 -1.35 -4.16 3.66
N GLY A 76 -0.10 -4.60 3.79
CA GLY A 76 1.07 -3.86 3.32
C GLY A 76 1.05 -3.59 1.82
N LEU A 77 0.73 -4.59 0.99
CA LEU A 77 0.71 -4.47 -0.48
C LEU A 77 -0.29 -3.41 -0.95
N THR A 78 -1.50 -3.47 -0.41
CA THR A 78 -2.60 -2.59 -0.82
C THR A 78 -2.43 -1.16 -0.31
N ALA A 79 -1.93 -1.00 0.91
CA ALA A 79 -1.55 0.30 1.48
C ALA A 79 -0.33 0.90 0.76
N ALA A 80 0.67 0.10 0.38
CA ALA A 80 1.84 0.56 -0.38
C ALA A 80 1.44 1.10 -1.75
N GLN A 81 0.60 0.38 -2.48
CA GLN A 81 0.14 0.80 -3.82
C GLN A 81 -0.69 2.08 -3.79
N THR A 82 -1.58 2.23 -2.81
CA THR A 82 -2.37 3.47 -2.65
C THR A 82 -1.51 4.65 -2.18
N ALA A 83 -0.53 4.41 -1.31
CA ALA A 83 0.46 5.42 -0.93
C ALA A 83 1.36 5.81 -2.12
N MET A 84 1.70 4.85 -2.99
CA MET A 84 2.47 5.09 -4.21
C MET A 84 1.67 5.92 -5.23
N CYS A 85 0.37 5.60 -5.45
CA CYS A 85 -0.52 6.46 -6.27
C CYS A 85 -0.60 7.87 -5.69
N SER A 86 -0.76 8.00 -4.36
CA SER A 86 -0.78 9.30 -3.67
C SER A 86 0.52 10.09 -3.86
N THR A 87 1.67 9.42 -3.79
CA THR A 87 2.99 10.05 -4.02
C THR A 87 3.16 10.50 -5.48
N ALA A 88 2.68 9.68 -6.44
CA ALA A 88 2.71 10.05 -7.85
C ALA A 88 1.81 11.26 -8.13
N LEU A 89 0.62 11.31 -7.52
CA LEU A 89 -0.30 12.45 -7.63
C LEU A 89 0.27 13.72 -7.00
N ASP A 90 0.88 13.65 -5.82
CA ASP A 90 1.58 14.78 -5.18
C ASP A 90 2.65 15.37 -6.11
N ARG A 91 3.48 14.52 -6.73
CA ARG A 91 4.51 14.95 -7.69
C ARG A 91 3.90 15.53 -8.97
N LEU A 92 2.82 14.95 -9.47
CA LEU A 92 2.14 15.45 -10.67
C LEU A 92 1.53 16.84 -10.41
N LEU A 93 0.90 17.04 -9.24
CA LEU A 93 0.32 18.33 -8.85
C LEU A 93 1.38 19.42 -8.69
N ALA A 94 2.54 19.08 -8.11
CA ALA A 94 3.65 20.02 -7.98
C ALA A 94 4.15 20.52 -9.35
N VAL A 95 4.09 19.68 -10.39
CA VAL A 95 4.50 20.04 -11.76
C VAL A 95 3.40 20.78 -12.53
N LEU A 96 2.14 20.31 -12.45
CA LEU A 96 1.02 20.89 -13.21
C LEU A 96 0.54 22.23 -12.65
N SER A 97 0.66 22.47 -11.35
CA SER A 97 0.09 23.66 -10.70
C SER A 97 0.97 24.16 -9.55
N PRO A 98 2.17 24.71 -9.85
CA PRO A 98 3.14 25.13 -8.84
C PRO A 98 2.62 26.24 -7.92
N MET A 99 1.86 27.21 -8.47
CA MET A 99 1.33 28.33 -7.69
C MET A 99 0.29 27.90 -6.64
N LYS A 100 -0.49 26.86 -6.93
CA LYS A 100 -1.50 26.32 -6.01
C LYS A 100 -0.87 25.39 -4.99
N TYR A 101 0.16 24.64 -5.40
CA TYR A 101 0.91 23.74 -4.53
C TYR A 101 1.53 24.50 -3.34
N ASP A 102 2.07 25.69 -3.59
CA ASP A 102 2.71 26.52 -2.54
C ASP A 102 1.70 27.04 -1.47
N GLN A 103 0.42 27.12 -1.84
CA GLN A 103 -0.65 27.56 -0.93
C GLN A 103 -1.31 26.40 -0.15
N LEU A 104 -0.92 25.16 -0.41
CA LEU A 104 -1.51 23.99 0.25
C LEU A 104 -1.05 23.85 1.70
N LYS A 105 -2.01 23.58 2.59
CA LYS A 105 -1.72 23.24 3.97
C LYS A 105 -1.21 21.80 4.06
N ILE A 106 0.10 21.64 4.24
CA ILE A 106 0.81 20.35 4.28
C ILE A 106 0.22 19.36 5.30
N ARG A 107 -0.13 19.81 6.51
CA ARG A 107 -0.61 18.93 7.60
C ARG A 107 -1.91 18.17 7.28
N PRO A 108 -3.05 18.84 6.99
CA PRO A 108 -4.29 18.14 6.67
C PRO A 108 -4.18 17.31 5.38
N TYR A 109 -3.40 17.79 4.41
CA TYR A 109 -3.13 17.08 3.17
C TYR A 109 -2.47 15.71 3.43
N LEU A 110 -1.37 15.67 4.19
CA LEU A 110 -0.69 14.41 4.56
C LEU A 110 -1.59 13.46 5.37
N PHE A 111 -2.45 14.02 6.23
CA PHE A 111 -3.36 13.23 7.04
C PHE A 111 -4.39 12.49 6.17
N VAL A 112 -4.98 13.16 5.17
CA VAL A 112 -5.93 12.56 4.23
C VAL A 112 -5.29 11.43 3.44
N HIS A 113 -4.09 11.65 2.87
CA HIS A 113 -3.39 10.61 2.12
C HIS A 113 -3.04 9.38 2.97
N THR A 114 -2.60 9.62 4.21
CA THR A 114 -2.33 8.53 5.16
C THR A 114 -3.61 7.75 5.45
N PHE A 115 -4.71 8.46 5.75
CA PHE A 115 -5.99 7.82 6.07
C PHE A 115 -6.54 6.98 4.91
N VAL A 116 -6.45 7.48 3.67
CA VAL A 116 -6.85 6.75 2.47
C VAL A 116 -6.03 5.47 2.28
N ALA A 117 -4.72 5.53 2.49
CA ALA A 117 -3.86 4.35 2.39
C ALA A 117 -4.23 3.28 3.43
N PHE A 118 -4.41 3.67 4.70
CA PHE A 118 -4.83 2.75 5.77
C PHE A 118 -6.22 2.17 5.52
N TYR A 119 -7.20 2.99 5.15
CA TYR A 119 -8.56 2.54 4.83
C TYR A 119 -8.55 1.50 3.71
N SER A 120 -7.69 1.69 2.71
CA SER A 120 -7.55 0.73 1.61
C SER A 120 -7.03 -0.63 2.06
N GLY A 121 -6.04 -0.65 2.97
CA GLY A 121 -5.48 -1.87 3.51
C GLY A 121 -6.49 -2.62 4.38
N ILE A 122 -7.19 -1.92 5.27
CA ILE A 122 -8.20 -2.52 6.15
C ILE A 122 -9.32 -3.17 5.33
N TRP A 123 -9.81 -2.46 4.32
CA TRP A 123 -10.85 -2.96 3.43
C TRP A 123 -10.42 -4.25 2.73
N MET A 124 -9.18 -4.31 2.22
CA MET A 124 -8.68 -5.53 1.58
C MET A 124 -8.55 -6.69 2.58
N SER A 125 -8.01 -6.42 3.77
CA SER A 125 -7.88 -7.45 4.81
C SER A 125 -9.22 -8.06 5.22
N ILE A 126 -10.28 -7.25 5.34
CA ILE A 126 -11.63 -7.74 5.63
C ILE A 126 -12.15 -8.63 4.50
N ASN A 127 -11.98 -8.22 3.24
CA ASN A 127 -12.39 -9.02 2.08
C ASN A 127 -11.63 -10.35 2.00
N ALA A 128 -10.34 -10.35 2.31
CA ALA A 128 -9.54 -11.57 2.37
C ALA A 128 -10.06 -12.53 3.46
N ILE A 129 -10.43 -12.02 4.64
CA ILE A 129 -11.03 -12.82 5.73
C ILE A 129 -12.40 -13.39 5.31
N LEU A 130 -13.25 -12.59 4.67
CA LEU A 130 -14.55 -13.05 4.17
C LEU A 130 -14.39 -14.16 3.12
N PHE A 131 -13.37 -14.06 2.27
CA PHE A 131 -13.04 -15.09 1.30
C PHE A 131 -12.54 -16.38 1.97
N ALA A 132 -11.68 -16.29 2.98
CA ALA A 132 -11.24 -17.44 3.78
C ALA A 132 -12.42 -18.20 4.41
N ASN A 133 -13.42 -17.48 4.91
CA ASN A 133 -14.59 -18.10 5.52
C ASN A 133 -15.50 -18.79 4.48
N LYS A 134 -15.53 -18.28 3.25
CA LYS A 134 -16.33 -18.84 2.16
C LYS A 134 -15.70 -20.09 1.54
N TYR A 135 -14.36 -20.17 1.51
CA TYR A 135 -13.62 -21.27 0.88
C TYR A 135 -12.49 -21.82 1.78
N PRO A 136 -12.81 -22.45 2.92
CA PRO A 136 -11.80 -22.91 3.89
C PRO A 136 -10.95 -24.09 3.39
N SER A 137 -11.46 -24.87 2.45
CA SER A 137 -10.85 -26.15 2.01
C SER A 137 -9.84 -26.00 0.86
N ILE A 138 -9.59 -24.79 0.37
CA ILE A 138 -8.62 -24.55 -0.70
C ILE A 138 -7.21 -24.71 -0.15
N LYS A 139 -6.40 -25.54 -0.80
CA LYS A 139 -4.97 -25.68 -0.50
C LYS A 139 -4.19 -24.66 -1.30
N VAL A 140 -3.30 -23.93 -0.64
CA VAL A 140 -2.45 -22.93 -1.28
C VAL A 140 -0.98 -23.27 -1.09
N THR A 141 -0.14 -22.85 -2.03
CA THR A 141 1.30 -23.11 -2.00
C THR A 141 2.06 -22.14 -1.08
N GLY A 142 1.35 -21.21 -0.44
CA GLY A 142 1.94 -20.14 0.35
C GLY A 142 2.44 -18.96 -0.50
N TYR A 143 2.24 -18.97 -1.82
CA TYR A 143 2.46 -17.80 -2.66
C TYR A 143 1.36 -16.76 -2.47
N MET A 144 1.77 -15.49 -2.41
CA MET A 144 0.85 -14.34 -2.33
C MET A 144 -0.14 -14.28 -3.51
N SER A 145 0.31 -14.71 -4.71
CA SER A 145 -0.53 -14.78 -5.91
C SER A 145 -1.71 -15.74 -5.78
N ASP A 146 -1.53 -16.82 -5.02
CA ASP A 146 -2.58 -17.83 -4.80
C ASP A 146 -3.69 -17.30 -3.88
N LEU A 147 -3.37 -16.33 -3.02
CA LEU A 147 -4.36 -15.66 -2.18
C LEU A 147 -5.14 -14.57 -2.92
N LEU A 148 -4.66 -14.14 -4.10
CA LEU A 148 -5.23 -13.05 -4.92
C LEU A 148 -6.03 -13.56 -6.13
N ILE A 149 -6.53 -14.80 -6.10
CA ILE A 149 -7.21 -15.42 -7.26
C ILE A 149 -8.47 -14.64 -7.71
N MET A 150 -8.42 -14.19 -8.97
CA MET A 150 -9.44 -13.63 -9.89
C MET A 150 -10.36 -12.51 -9.39
N ASP A 151 -11.18 -12.71 -8.35
CA ASP A 151 -12.15 -11.68 -7.92
C ASP A 151 -11.49 -10.53 -7.15
N MET A 152 -10.49 -10.83 -6.32
CA MET A 152 -9.79 -9.82 -5.52
C MET A 152 -8.89 -8.93 -6.39
N HIS A 153 -8.31 -9.45 -7.48
CA HIS A 153 -7.39 -8.68 -8.32
C HIS A 153 -8.12 -7.62 -9.17
N ILE A 154 -9.29 -7.96 -9.72
CA ILE A 154 -10.14 -7.04 -10.49
C ILE A 154 -10.75 -6.00 -9.54
N LEU A 155 -11.29 -6.42 -8.39
CA LEU A 155 -11.79 -5.49 -7.36
C LEU A 155 -10.67 -4.56 -6.87
N HIS A 156 -9.45 -5.06 -6.72
CA HIS A 156 -8.32 -4.26 -6.27
C HIS A 156 -7.91 -3.19 -7.30
N LEU A 157 -7.78 -3.55 -8.57
CA LEU A 157 -7.51 -2.62 -9.67
C LEU A 157 -8.63 -1.58 -9.82
N PHE A 158 -9.89 -2.03 -9.78
CA PHE A 158 -11.06 -1.16 -9.90
C PHE A 158 -11.17 -0.20 -8.71
N MET A 159 -10.91 -0.67 -7.49
CA MET A 159 -10.87 0.17 -6.28
C MET A 159 -9.67 1.11 -6.27
N MET A 160 -8.52 0.72 -6.83
CA MET A 160 -7.38 1.64 -7.01
C MET A 160 -7.75 2.78 -7.95
N LEU A 161 -8.37 2.47 -9.09
CA LEU A 161 -8.82 3.48 -10.06
C LEU A 161 -9.88 4.41 -9.47
N ILE A 162 -10.88 3.87 -8.76
CA ILE A 162 -11.91 4.67 -8.08
C ILE A 162 -11.30 5.54 -6.97
N LYS A 163 -10.33 5.03 -6.21
CA LYS A 163 -9.67 5.81 -5.15
C LYS A 163 -8.77 6.90 -5.72
N CYS A 164 -8.00 6.62 -6.77
CA CYS A 164 -7.19 7.65 -7.42
C CYS A 164 -8.11 8.69 -8.10
N TYR A 165 -9.26 8.31 -8.67
CA TYR A 165 -10.27 9.24 -9.20
C TYR A 165 -10.95 10.09 -8.10
N ASN A 166 -11.37 9.50 -6.99
CA ASN A 166 -12.00 10.22 -5.87
C ASN A 166 -11.00 11.13 -5.14
N LEU A 167 -9.74 10.71 -5.04
CA LEU A 167 -8.67 11.54 -4.49
C LEU A 167 -8.36 12.71 -5.42
N PHE A 168 -8.33 12.48 -6.73
CA PHE A 168 -8.14 13.52 -7.75
C PHE A 168 -9.29 14.54 -7.75
N THR A 169 -10.54 14.09 -7.73
CA THR A 169 -11.71 14.99 -7.65
C THR A 169 -11.80 15.74 -6.32
N CYS A 170 -11.40 15.12 -5.20
CA CYS A 170 -11.30 15.80 -3.90
C CYS A 170 -10.17 16.85 -3.91
N LEU A 171 -9.05 16.56 -4.56
CA LEU A 171 -7.95 17.51 -4.78
C LEU A 171 -8.37 18.67 -5.68
N ASP A 172 -9.08 18.41 -6.78
CA ASP A 172 -9.64 19.45 -7.63
C ASP A 172 -10.65 20.33 -6.87
N SER A 173 -11.51 19.72 -6.06
CA SER A 173 -12.49 20.45 -5.23
C SER A 173 -11.81 21.34 -4.17
N CYS A 174 -10.66 20.92 -3.63
CA CYS A 174 -9.85 21.72 -2.73
C CYS A 174 -8.97 22.76 -3.45
N LEU A 175 -8.52 22.50 -4.68
CA LEU A 175 -7.73 23.42 -5.52
C LEU A 175 -8.58 24.43 -6.32
N PHE A 176 -9.90 24.22 -6.43
CA PHE A 176 -10.85 25.13 -7.07
C PHE A 176 -12.09 25.45 -6.19
N PRO A 177 -11.96 26.14 -5.04
CA PRO A 177 -13.14 26.58 -4.29
C PRO A 177 -13.90 27.76 -4.92
N SER A 178 -13.39 28.39 -5.98
CA SER A 178 -14.08 29.53 -6.61
C SER A 178 -13.56 29.82 -8.03
N PHE A 179 -14.28 29.31 -9.03
CA PHE A 179 -14.54 30.04 -10.28
C PHE A 179 -16.06 30.23 -10.34
N ASN A 180 -16.60 30.89 -9.32
CA ASN A 180 -17.97 31.38 -9.33
C ASN A 180 -18.02 32.67 -8.50
N LYS A 181 -17.49 33.73 -9.10
CA LYS A 181 -17.86 35.13 -8.88
C LYS A 181 -17.85 35.80 -10.23
#